data_AF-A0A259DPI0-F1
#
_entry.id   AF-A0A259DPI0-F1
#
_cell.length_a   1.000
_cell.length_b   1.000
_cell.length_c   1.000
_cell.angle_alpha   90.00
_cell.angle_beta   90.00
_cell.angle_gamma   90.00
#
_symmetry.space_group_name_H-M   'P 1'
#
loop_
_entity.id
_entity.type
_entity.pdbx_description
1 polymer ?
#
loop_
_entity_poly.entity_id
_entity_poly.type
_entity_poly.pdbx_seq_one_letter_code
_entity_poly.pdbx_strand_id
1 'polypeptide(L)' 'GGLSGAPVRTASTEVVRSLKQYLGDVIPIIGVGGILSGKDAQEKMTAGASLVQVYSGLIYRGPKLISECAAALKQ' A
#
# COMPACT_ATOMS: atom_id res chain seq x y z
N GLY A 1 20.82 -8.02 -0.01
CA GLY A 1 19.93 -7.24 -0.90
C GLY A 1 18.61 -6.97 -0.20
N GLY A 2 17.68 -6.26 -0.84
CA GLY A 2 16.35 -5.95 -0.28
C GLY A 2 15.24 -6.82 -0.85
N LEU A 3 14.31 -7.29 -0.01
CA LEU A 3 13.13 -8.04 -0.43
C LEU A 3 11.99 -7.09 -0.80
N SER A 4 11.20 -7.44 -1.81
CA SER A 4 10.04 -6.64 -2.26
C SER A 4 8.84 -7.54 -2.62
N GLY A 5 7.72 -6.92 -3.01
CA GLY A 5 6.54 -7.64 -3.46
C GLY A 5 5.72 -8.28 -2.34
N ALA A 6 4.98 -9.34 -2.66
CA ALA A 6 4.04 -9.98 -1.74
C ALA A 6 4.64 -10.36 -0.37
N PRO A 7 5.89 -10.85 -0.26
CA PRO A 7 6.49 -11.20 1.03
C PRO A 7 6.54 -10.06 2.05
N VAL A 8 6.63 -8.80 1.61
CA VAL A 8 6.72 -7.64 2.51
C VAL A 8 5.36 -7.02 2.84
N ARG A 9 4.25 -7.53 2.30
CA ARG A 9 2.91 -6.92 2.45
C ARG A 9 2.52 -6.71 3.90
N THR A 10 2.50 -7.80 4.69
CA THR A 10 2.05 -7.76 6.09
C THR A 10 2.91 -6.84 6.94
N ALA A 11 4.24 -7.01 6.88
CA ALA A 11 5.18 -6.22 7.68
C ALA A 11 5.07 -4.72 7.35
N SER A 12 5.01 -4.36 6.06
CA SER A 12 4.88 -2.97 5.65
C SER A 12 3.50 -2.37 5.99
N THR A 13 2.43 -3.18 6.08
CA THR A 13 1.12 -2.68 6.52
C THR A 13 1.13 -2.38 8.01
N GLU A 14 1.82 -3.21 8.81
CA GLU A 14 1.98 -2.96 10.24
C GLU A 14 2.78 -1.68 10.52
N VAL A 15 3.86 -1.45 9.76
CA VAL A 15 4.63 -0.19 9.87
C VAL A 15 3.75 1.03 9.60
N VAL A 16 2.88 0.99 8.58
CA VAL A 16 1.93 2.08 8.31
C VAL A 16 1.02 2.32 9.51
N ARG A 17 0.48 1.25 10.10
CA ARG A 17 -0.39 1.32 11.29
C ARG A 17 0.33 1.93 12.48
N SER A 18 1.53 1.46 12.79
CA SER A 18 2.31 2.00 13.91
C SER A 18 2.63 3.47 13.69
N LEU A 19 3.09 3.85 12.49
CA LEU A 19 3.38 5.26 12.18
C LEU A 19 2.12 6.12 12.29
N LYS A 20 0.97 5.63 11.83
CA LYS A 20 -0.30 6.36 11.96
C LYS A 20 -0.64 6.65 13.42
N GLN A 21 -0.44 5.67 14.31
CA GLN A 21 -0.68 5.84 15.75
C GLN A 21 0.23 6.90 16.38
N TYR A 22 1.50 6.98 15.97
CA TYR A 22 2.44 7.95 16.52
C TYR A 22 2.30 9.35 15.90
N LEU A 23 1.99 9.45 14.62
CA LEU A 23 1.99 10.70 13.86
C LEU A 23 0.59 11.35 13.73
N GLY A 24 -0.48 10.59 13.97
CA GLY A 24 -1.84 11.04 13.76
C GLY A 24 -2.07 11.47 12.30
N ASP A 25 -2.75 12.60 12.11
CA ASP A 25 -3.01 13.22 10.79
C ASP A 25 -2.02 14.34 10.45
N VAL A 26 -1.01 14.58 11.29
CA VAL A 26 -0.07 15.71 11.12
C VAL A 26 0.88 15.47 9.94
N ILE A 27 1.27 14.21 9.71
CA ILE A 27 2.19 13.82 8.63
C ILE A 27 1.50 12.76 7.75
N PRO A 28 1.29 13.01 6.44
CA PRO A 28 0.71 12.04 5.54
C PRO A 28 1.67 10.87 5.31
N ILE A 29 1.12 9.64 5.31
CA ILE A 29 1.89 8.41 5.12
C ILE A 29 1.63 7.87 3.71
N ILE A 30 2.70 7.57 2.96
CA ILE A 30 2.61 6.86 1.68
C ILE A 30 2.84 5.36 1.96
N GLY A 31 1.79 4.55 1.80
CA GLY A 31 1.86 3.11 1.98
C GLY A 31 2.51 2.41 0.79
N VAL A 32 3.55 1.62 1.05
CA VAL A 32 4.26 0.83 0.02
C VAL A 32 4.52 -0.58 0.52
N GLY A 33 4.85 -1.49 -0.41
CA GLY A 33 5.23 -2.86 -0.10
C GLY A 33 4.07 -3.85 -0.26
N GLY A 34 4.22 -4.77 -1.23
CA GLY A 34 3.30 -5.90 -1.39
C GLY A 34 1.89 -5.56 -1.88
N ILE A 35 1.71 -4.46 -2.63
CA ILE A 35 0.44 -4.14 -3.29
C ILE A 35 0.38 -4.85 -4.64
N LEU A 36 -0.44 -5.90 -4.73
CA LEU A 36 -0.63 -6.71 -5.95
C LEU A 36 -2.09 -6.73 -6.41
N SER A 37 -3.00 -6.10 -5.68
CA SER A 37 -4.43 -6.00 -5.98
C SER A 37 -5.03 -4.70 -5.42
N GLY A 38 -6.26 -4.37 -5.83
CA GLY A 38 -7.02 -3.26 -5.24
C GLY A 38 -7.28 -3.43 -3.74
N LYS A 39 -7.48 -4.67 -3.28
CA LYS A 39 -7.64 -4.99 -1.85
C LYS A 39 -6.38 -4.68 -1.05
N ASP A 40 -5.20 -5.00 -1.60
CA ASP A 40 -3.94 -4.69 -0.90
C ASP A 40 -3.73 -3.18 -0.75
N ALA A 41 -4.16 -2.39 -1.76
CA ALA A 41 -4.15 -0.93 -1.66
C ALA A 41 -5.11 -0.43 -0.58
N GLN A 42 -6.35 -0.94 -0.53
CA GLN A 42 -7.30 -0.64 0.53
C GLN A 42 -6.75 -0.99 1.92
N GLU A 43 -6.08 -2.14 2.07
CA GLU A 43 -5.46 -2.52 3.35
C GLU A 43 -4.44 -1.48 3.83
N LYS A 44 -3.66 -0.86 2.94
CA LYS A 44 -2.75 0.23 3.29
C LYS A 44 -3.51 1.48 3.73
N MET A 45 -4.55 1.86 3.00
CA MET A 45 -5.38 3.02 3.33
C MET A 45 -6.05 2.86 4.70
N THR A 46 -6.65 1.70 4.96
CA THR A 46 -7.26 1.36 6.25
C THR A 46 -6.25 1.32 7.39
N ALA A 47 -4.98 0.96 7.11
CA ALA A 47 -3.91 1.04 8.10
C ALA A 47 -3.50 2.49 8.44
N GLY A 48 -3.93 3.49 7.67
CA GLY A 48 -3.66 4.90 7.91
C GLY A 48 -2.83 5.59 6.84
N ALA A 49 -2.55 4.93 5.71
CA ALA A 49 -1.91 5.58 4.58
C ALA A 49 -2.86 6.61 3.92
N SER A 50 -2.31 7.73 3.47
CA SER A 50 -3.00 8.75 2.68
C SER A 50 -2.89 8.48 1.18
N LEU A 51 -1.83 7.78 0.76
CA LEU A 51 -1.54 7.41 -0.63
C LEU A 51 -0.92 6.01 -0.65
N VAL A 52 -0.93 5.37 -1.82
CA VAL A 52 -0.22 4.10 -2.05
C VAL A 52 0.77 4.20 -3.21
N GLN A 53 1.88 3.46 -3.11
CA GLN A 53 2.89 3.33 -4.17
C GLN A 53 3.03 1.88 -4.63
N VAL A 54 3.10 1.67 -5.93
CA VAL A 54 3.25 0.34 -6.55
C VAL A 54 4.59 0.21 -7.29
N TYR A 55 5.25 -0.93 -7.12
CA TYR A 55 6.41 -1.34 -7.93
C TYR A 55 6.29 -2.81 -8.33
N SER A 56 6.57 -3.77 -7.43
CA SER A 56 6.57 -5.20 -7.81
C SER A 56 5.23 -5.62 -8.40
N GLY A 57 4.12 -5.10 -7.86
CA GLY A 57 2.79 -5.30 -8.44
C GLY A 57 2.70 -4.81 -9.89
N LEU A 58 3.24 -3.64 -10.22
CA LEU A 58 3.25 -3.14 -11.60
C LEU A 58 4.05 -4.07 -12.53
N ILE A 59 5.20 -4.58 -12.08
CA ILE A 59 6.05 -5.50 -12.87
C ILE A 59 5.32 -6.81 -13.18
N TYR A 60 4.63 -7.41 -12.20
CA TYR A 60 4.00 -8.72 -12.37
C TYR A 60 2.54 -8.69 -12.85
N ARG A 61 1.79 -7.62 -12.56
CA ARG A 61 0.36 -7.47 -12.93
C ARG A 61 0.15 -6.51 -14.10
N GLY A 62 1.17 -5.76 -14.50
CA GLY A 62 1.07 -4.74 -15.54
C GLY A 62 0.21 -3.53 -15.13
N PRO A 63 -0.02 -2.60 -16.07
CA PRO A 63 -0.70 -1.32 -15.81
C PRO A 63 -2.16 -1.47 -15.37
N LYS A 64 -2.81 -2.61 -15.64
CA LYS A 64 -4.18 -2.91 -15.16
C LYS A 64 -4.32 -2.77 -13.64
N LEU A 65 -3.25 -3.07 -12.89
CA LEU A 65 -3.22 -2.92 -11.44
C LEU A 65 -3.52 -1.48 -11.00
N ILE A 66 -3.06 -0.48 -11.76
CA ILE A 66 -3.26 0.94 -11.43
C ILE A 66 -4.76 1.26 -11.41
N SER A 67 -5.48 0.90 -12.47
CA SER A 67 -6.94 1.10 -12.53
C SER A 67 -7.70 0.29 -11.47
N GLU A 68 -7.24 -0.92 -11.15
CA GLU A 68 -7.82 -1.76 -10.11
C GLU A 68 -7.69 -1.11 -8.72
N CYS A 69 -6.50 -0.63 -8.36
CA CYS A 69 -6.28 0.11 -7.12
C CYS A 69 -7.08 1.41 -7.09
N ALA A 70 -7.06 2.21 -8.16
CA ALA A 70 -7.81 3.46 -8.22
C ALA A 70 -9.33 3.25 -8.05
N ALA A 71 -9.90 2.20 -8.64
CA ALA A 71 -11.30 1.86 -8.46
C ALA A 71 -11.63 1.38 -7.04
N ALA A 72 -10.72 0.63 -6.42
CA ALA A 72 -10.88 0.18 -5.04
C ALA A 72 -10.83 1.35 -4.03
N LEU A 73 -10.05 2.41 -4.31
CA LEU A 73 -9.90 3.56 -3.40
C LEU A 73 -10.94 4.68 -3.58
N LYS A 74 -11.82 4.57 -4.58
CA LYS A 74 -12.90 5.54 -4.82
C LYS A 74 -14.19 5.27 -4.04
N GLN A 75 -14.30 4.09 -3.43
CA GLN A 75 -15.43 3.65 -2.63
C GLN A 75 -15.23 4.06 -1.17
#